data_AF-D0MUS4-F1
#
_entry.id   AF-D0MUS4-F1
#
_cell.length_a   1.000
_cell.length_b   1.000
_cell.length_c   1.000
_cell.angle_alpha   90.00
_cell.angle_beta   90.00
_cell.angle_gamma   90.00
#
_symmetry.space_group_name_H-M   'P 1'
#
loop_
_entity.id
_entity.type
_entity.pdbx_description
1 polymer ?
#
loop_
_entity_poly.entity_id
_entity_poly.type
_entity_poly.pdbx_seq_one_letter_code
_entity_poly.pdbx_strand_id
1 'polypeptide(L)'
;MSSLTFMHLAAFMTMTELPSFEGLKNLRSLTLACFLSMVELPAFDDLQNLERLVLASMPAMESLPDFSPVEDLKSFAVSDRGAWCCNGFIGDCNLNDRKN
;
A
#
# COMPACT_ATOMS: atom_id res chain seq x y z
N MET A 1 16.58 -9.71 -2.00
CA MET A 1 17.11 -9.66 -0.61
C MET A 1 16.49 -10.82 0.16
N SER A 2 17.22 -11.90 0.44
CA SER A 2 16.59 -13.15 0.91
C SER A 2 16.19 -13.16 2.40
N SER A 3 16.70 -12.25 3.22
CA SER A 3 16.44 -12.27 4.68
C SER A 3 15.53 -11.15 5.19
N LEU A 4 15.17 -10.18 4.34
CA LEU A 4 14.38 -9.03 4.79
C LEU A 4 12.93 -9.45 5.01
N THR A 5 12.46 -9.30 6.25
CA THR A 5 11.13 -9.74 6.71
C THR A 5 10.26 -8.60 7.23
N PHE A 6 10.88 -7.48 7.64
CA PHE A 6 10.19 -6.29 8.13
C PHE A 6 10.76 -5.05 7.44
N MET A 7 9.88 -4.18 6.96
CA MET A 7 10.25 -2.90 6.38
C MET A 7 9.33 -1.82 6.96
N HIS A 8 9.94 -0.77 7.49
CA HIS A 8 9.25 0.42 7.98
C HIS A 8 9.92 1.65 7.37
N LEU A 9 9.18 2.40 6.55
CA LEU A 9 9.63 3.65 5.95
C LEU A 9 8.70 4.76 6.43
N ALA A 10 9.26 5.84 6.95
CA ALA A 10 8.48 6.92 7.50
C ALA A 10 9.08 8.31 7.26
N ALA A 11 8.21 9.32 7.29
CA ALA A 11 8.57 10.75 7.28
C ALA A 11 9.25 11.23 5.98
N PHE A 12 8.82 10.68 4.84
CA PHE A 12 9.26 11.10 3.52
C PHE A 12 8.28 12.12 2.94
N MET A 13 8.47 13.40 3.30
CA MET A 13 7.48 14.44 3.04
C MET A 13 7.35 14.81 1.56
N THR A 14 8.44 14.74 0.80
CA THR A 14 8.50 15.19 -0.61
C THR A 14 8.68 14.05 -1.60
N MET A 15 8.73 12.80 -1.12
CA MET A 15 8.98 11.65 -1.96
C MET A 15 7.70 11.28 -2.69
N THR A 16 7.77 11.24 -4.01
CA THR A 16 6.62 10.97 -4.88
C THR A 16 6.51 9.50 -5.28
N GLU A 17 7.64 8.77 -5.27
CA GLU A 17 7.75 7.38 -5.70
C GLU A 17 8.71 6.59 -4.79
N LEU A 18 8.47 5.29 -4.63
CA LEU A 18 9.39 4.33 -4.00
C LEU A 18 10.05 3.48 -5.09
N PRO A 19 11.27 2.96 -4.84
CA PRO A 19 11.82 1.93 -5.71
C PRO A 19 10.95 0.67 -5.68
N SER A 20 11.10 -0.16 -6.71
CA SER A 20 10.38 -1.44 -6.84
C SER A 20 10.55 -2.35 -5.61
N PHE A 21 9.51 -3.12 -5.29
CA PHE A 21 9.52 -4.19 -4.30
C PHE A 21 9.97 -5.55 -4.87
N GLU A 22 10.48 -5.58 -6.10
CA GLU A 22 11.00 -6.79 -6.74
C GLU A 22 12.06 -7.48 -5.86
N GLY A 23 11.92 -8.79 -5.71
CA GLY A 23 12.82 -9.62 -4.93
C GLY A 23 12.64 -9.56 -3.41
N LEU A 24 11.59 -8.88 -2.90
CA LEU A 24 11.21 -8.85 -1.47
C LEU A 24 10.34 -10.05 -1.06
N LYS A 25 10.65 -11.23 -1.60
CA LYS A 25 9.86 -12.47 -1.46
C LYS A 25 9.66 -12.98 -0.04
N ASN A 26 10.45 -12.51 0.93
CA ASN A 26 10.37 -12.93 2.34
C ASN A 26 9.76 -11.85 3.25
N LEU A 27 9.31 -10.72 2.69
CA LEU A 27 8.76 -9.62 3.47
C LEU A 27 7.42 -10.06 4.09
N ARG A 28 7.31 -9.98 5.42
CA ARG A 28 6.12 -10.34 6.19
C ARG A 28 5.37 -9.13 6.74
N SER A 29 6.06 -8.00 6.91
CA SER A 29 5.46 -6.76 7.41
C SER A 29 6.00 -5.56 6.67
N LEU A 30 5.09 -4.77 6.12
CA LEU A 30 5.36 -3.48 5.48
C LEU A 30 4.61 -2.38 6.21
N THR A 31 5.31 -1.33 6.60
CA THR A 31 4.72 -0.10 7.12
C THR A 31 5.26 1.10 6.36
N LEU A 32 4.35 1.87 5.78
CA LEU A 32 4.64 3.13 5.09
C LEU A 32 3.89 4.24 5.82
N ALA A 33 4.62 5.25 6.30
CA ALA A 33 4.06 6.30 7.14
C ALA A 33 4.52 7.70 6.72
N CYS A 34 3.62 8.68 6.77
CA CYS A 34 3.95 10.10 6.53
C CYS A 34 4.65 10.34 5.18
N PHE A 35 4.09 9.76 4.12
CA PHE A 35 4.46 10.05 2.73
C PHE A 35 3.49 11.08 2.16
N LEU A 36 3.79 12.37 2.31
CA LEU A 36 2.81 13.43 2.02
C LEU A 36 2.65 13.78 0.54
N SER A 37 3.65 13.47 -0.29
CA SER A 37 3.62 13.74 -1.74
C SER A 37 3.55 12.47 -2.60
N MET A 38 3.44 11.30 -1.98
CA MET A 38 3.39 10.03 -2.70
C MET A 38 2.01 9.83 -3.33
N VAL A 39 1.99 9.53 -4.63
CA VAL A 39 0.76 9.40 -5.41
C VAL A 39 0.39 7.95 -5.71
N GLU A 40 1.38 7.05 -5.72
CA GLU A 40 1.20 5.63 -6.03
C GLU A 40 2.18 4.74 -5.24
N LEU A 41 1.82 3.47 -5.07
CA LEU A 41 2.71 2.44 -4.49
C LEU A 41 3.30 1.55 -5.59
N PRO A 42 4.52 1.02 -5.41
CA PRO A 42 5.04 -0.05 -6.27
C PRO A 42 4.12 -1.28 -6.26
N ALA A 43 4.16 -2.06 -7.35
CA ALA A 43 3.40 -3.31 -7.47
C ALA A 43 3.81 -4.34 -6.40
N PHE A 44 2.86 -5.18 -6.00
CA PHE A 44 3.03 -6.15 -4.92
C PHE A 44 3.34 -7.58 -5.42
N ASP A 45 3.69 -7.75 -6.71
CA ASP A 45 3.87 -9.05 -7.38
C ASP A 45 4.76 -10.06 -6.64
N ASP A 46 5.81 -9.55 -5.97
CA ASP A 46 6.79 -10.35 -5.25
C ASP A 46 6.57 -10.38 -3.71
N LEU A 47 5.46 -9.81 -3.21
CA LEU A 47 5.13 -9.71 -1.78
C LEU A 47 4.24 -10.87 -1.28
N GLN A 48 4.38 -12.06 -1.86
CA GLN A 48 3.51 -13.23 -1.62
C GLN A 48 3.40 -13.64 -0.14
N ASN A 49 4.44 -13.40 0.67
CA ASN A 49 4.48 -13.74 2.09
C ASN A 49 4.07 -12.58 3.03
N LEU A 50 3.52 -11.48 2.49
CA LEU A 50 3.17 -10.30 3.27
C LEU A 50 1.96 -10.57 4.17
N GLU A 51 2.17 -10.55 5.49
CA GLU A 51 1.13 -10.81 6.48
C GLU A 51 0.52 -9.53 7.07
N ARG A 52 1.29 -8.44 7.09
CA ARG A 52 0.90 -7.15 7.66
C ARG A 52 1.24 -6.01 6.72
N LEU A 53 0.23 -5.20 6.39
CA LEU A 53 0.38 -3.94 5.69
C LEU A 53 -0.22 -2.80 6.53
N VAL A 54 0.57 -1.75 6.75
CA VAL A 54 0.14 -0.51 7.39
C VAL A 54 0.47 0.67 6.51
N LEU A 55 -0.55 1.44 6.13
CA LEU A 55 -0.42 2.70 5.40
C LEU A 55 -0.93 3.84 6.29
N ALA A 56 -0.09 4.80 6.62
CA ALA A 56 -0.44 5.85 7.57
C ALA A 56 -0.05 7.23 7.02
N SER A 57 -0.98 8.19 7.04
CA SER A 57 -0.70 9.56 6.59
C SER A 57 -0.10 9.63 5.18
N MET A 58 -0.81 9.10 4.19
CA MET A 58 -0.50 9.16 2.75
C MET A 58 -1.58 9.93 1.98
N PRO A 59 -1.74 11.25 2.24
CA PRO A 59 -2.88 12.04 1.76
C PRO A 59 -2.91 12.30 0.25
N ALA A 60 -1.79 12.14 -0.45
CA ALA A 60 -1.68 12.38 -1.89
C ALA A 60 -1.95 11.13 -2.75
N MET A 61 -2.08 9.95 -2.14
CA MET A 61 -2.49 8.75 -2.86
C MET A 61 -3.97 8.83 -3.22
N GLU A 62 -4.31 8.42 -4.45
CA GLU A 62 -5.69 8.40 -4.95
C GLU A 62 -6.27 6.98 -5.04
N SER A 63 -5.42 5.96 -5.11
CA SER A 63 -5.81 4.55 -5.22
C SER A 63 -4.83 3.64 -4.49
N LEU A 64 -5.30 2.41 -4.20
CA LEU A 64 -4.45 1.32 -3.74
C LEU A 64 -4.03 0.45 -4.92
N PRO A 65 -2.84 -0.18 -4.87
CA PRO A 65 -2.43 -1.15 -5.89
C PRO A 65 -3.28 -2.43 -5.79
N ASP A 66 -3.13 -3.32 -6.77
CA ASP A 66 -3.73 -4.65 -6.75
C ASP A 66 -3.17 -5.49 -5.59
N PHE A 67 -4.06 -6.07 -4.79
CA PHE A 67 -3.70 -6.92 -3.65
C PHE A 67 -3.79 -8.41 -4.01
N SER A 68 -4.18 -8.78 -5.23
CA SER A 68 -4.25 -10.19 -5.67
C SER A 68 -2.95 -10.99 -5.41
N PRO A 69 -1.73 -10.41 -5.50
CA PRO A 69 -0.50 -11.14 -5.19
C PRO A 69 -0.21 -11.36 -3.69
N VAL A 70 -0.84 -10.61 -2.78
CA VAL A 70 -0.58 -10.69 -1.31
C VAL A 70 -1.56 -11.64 -0.63
N GLU A 71 -1.51 -12.90 -1.03
CA GLU A 71 -2.48 -13.94 -0.62
C GLU A 71 -2.48 -14.22 0.89
N ASP A 72 -1.35 -14.01 1.58
CA ASP A 72 -1.17 -14.28 3.02
C ASP A 72 -1.51 -13.09 3.94
N LEU A 73 -2.14 -12.03 3.42
CA LEU A 73 -2.39 -10.81 4.19
C LEU A 73 -3.40 -11.04 5.33
N LYS A 74 -2.92 -10.98 6.57
CA LYS A 74 -3.71 -11.20 7.80
C LYS A 74 -4.18 -9.89 8.45
N SER A 75 -3.44 -8.81 8.23
CA SER A 75 -3.71 -7.51 8.83
C SER A 75 -3.46 -6.40 7.83
N PHE A 76 -4.53 -5.68 7.49
CA PHE A 76 -4.45 -4.45 6.72
C PHE A 76 -4.99 -3.29 7.56
N ALA A 77 -4.19 -2.25 7.74
CA ALA A 77 -4.58 -1.07 8.48
C ALA A 77 -4.22 0.19 7.71
N VAL A 78 -5.16 1.13 7.70
CA VAL A 78 -5.02 2.44 7.05
C VAL A 78 -5.36 3.50 8.09
N SER A 79 -4.52 4.53 8.23
CA SER A 79 -4.76 5.60 9.20
C SER A 79 -4.55 6.97 8.58
N ASP A 80 -5.55 7.42 7.84
CA ASP A 80 -5.66 8.76 7.26
C ASP A 80 -7.04 9.01 6.63
N ARG A 81 -7.22 10.22 6.10
CA ARG A 81 -8.37 10.64 5.29
C ARG A 81 -8.10 10.48 3.79
N GLY A 82 -7.34 9.45 3.40
CA GLY A 82 -7.11 9.18 1.99
C GLY A 82 -8.45 8.97 1.29
N ALA A 83 -8.73 9.72 0.22
CA ALA A 83 -9.86 9.46 -0.66
C ALA A 83 -9.52 8.28 -1.60
N TRP A 84 -8.93 7.23 -1.02
CA TRP A 84 -8.46 6.09 -1.80
C TRP A 84 -9.67 5.40 -2.36
N CYS A 85 -9.71 5.36 -3.68
CA CYS A 85 -10.79 4.70 -4.34
C CYS A 85 -10.69 3.20 -4.08
N CYS A 86 -11.56 2.72 -3.19
CA CYS A 86 -11.62 1.32 -2.77
C CYS A 86 -12.98 0.78 -3.20
N ASN A 87 -13.13 0.52 -4.49
CA ASN A 87 -14.34 -0.09 -5.08
C ASN A 87 -14.37 -1.62 -4.93
N GLY A 88 -13.69 -2.16 -3.91
CA GLY A 88 -13.62 -3.59 -3.65
C GLY A 88 -13.07 -4.42 -4.82
N PHE A 89 -12.30 -3.80 -5.72
CA PHE A 89 -11.80 -4.39 -6.97
C PHE A 89 -12.90 -4.75 -8.00
N ILE A 90 -14.09 -4.13 -7.94
CA ILE A 90 -15.26 -4.50 -8.77
C ILE A 90 -15.35 -3.72 -10.10
N GLY A 91 -14.46 -2.76 -10.39
CA GLY A 91 -14.46 -2.03 -11.67
C GLY A 91 -13.66 -0.74 -11.65
N ASP A 92 -14.14 0.29 -12.36
CA ASP A 92 -13.54 1.62 -12.33
C ASP A 92 -13.84 2.34 -11.01
N CYS A 93 -12.90 3.18 -10.59
CA CYS A 93 -13.03 4.01 -9.41
C CYS A 93 -14.23 4.98 -9.55
N ASN A 94 -15.18 4.92 -8.61
CA ASN A 94 -16.28 5.88 -8.53
C ASN A 94 -16.41 6.49 -7.12
N LEU A 95 -15.75 7.63 -6.90
CA LEU A 95 -15.84 8.40 -5.65
C LEU A 95 -17.21 9.11 -5.46
N ASN A 96 -18.12 9.03 -6.45
CA ASN A 96 -19.47 9.59 -6.38
C ASN A 96 -20.54 8.55 -6.00
N ASP A 97 -20.18 7.29 -5.75
CA ASP A 97 -21.10 6.24 -5.31
C ASP A 97 -21.52 6.46 -3.84
N ARG A 98 -22.39 7.45 -3.63
CA ARG A 98 -23.06 7.65 -2.35
C ARG A 98 -24.22 6.65 -2.28
N LYS A 99 -24.05 5.58 -1.49
CA LYS A 99 -25.21 4.78 -1.05
C LYS A 99 -26.17 5.69 -0.28
N ASN A 100 -27.35 5.91 -0.86
CA ASN A 100 -28.51 6.48 -0.16
C ASN A 100 -28.95 5.56 0.97
#